data_AF-A0A9D7VLQ3-F1
#
_entry.id   AF-A0A9D7VLQ3-F1
#
_cell.length_a   1.000
_cell.length_b   1.000
_cell.length_c   1.000
_cell.angle_alpha   90.00
_cell.angle_beta   90.00
_cell.angle_gamma   90.00
#
_symmetry.space_group_name_H-M   'P 1'
#
loop_
_entity.id
_entity.type
_entity.pdbx_description
1 polymer ?
#
loop_
_entity_poly.entity_id
_entity_poly.type
_entity_poly.pdbx_seq_one_letter_code
_entity_poly.pdbx_strand_id
1 'polypeptide(L)'
;MPSGRILYSRAINDASPFPVYPADLIAQLPDDWFAGKIVLIGTDLPTIDRHPTPMTTLDGSAAGTLPGVVIHAHILAQALAGLSLRPLSPLAVGIAILAAAILAAVAFSTRAAPRHLVLGLALTLVAYLALASMLIARAGILPPLIAPPLAAVVAGGLVALARWRADHADRSFLRHAFARYVSPSVVERIASGRLQLALGGKSARSPISSPTWRALPACRNACP
;
A
#
# COMPACT_ATOMS: atom_id res chain seq x y z
N MET A 1 -20.91 -26.92 -8.48
CA MET A 1 -21.04 -26.81 -7.01
C MET A 1 -20.91 -25.34 -6.65
N PRO A 2 -21.77 -24.77 -5.78
CA PRO A 2 -21.55 -23.42 -5.29
C PRO A 2 -20.17 -23.42 -4.60
N SER A 3 -19.38 -22.40 -4.89
CA SER A 3 -18.01 -22.26 -4.39
C SER A 3 -17.99 -22.52 -2.88
N GLY A 4 -17.08 -23.38 -2.41
CA GLY A 4 -17.01 -23.86 -1.02
C GLY A 4 -16.61 -22.81 0.03
N ARG A 5 -17.05 -21.56 -0.14
CA ARG A 5 -16.82 -20.44 0.77
C ARG A 5 -18.13 -20.10 1.48
N ILE A 6 -18.02 -19.98 2.80
CA ILE A 6 -19.12 -19.67 3.69
C ILE A 6 -18.97 -18.20 4.10
N LEU A 7 -20.03 -17.41 3.90
CA LEU A 7 -20.17 -16.06 4.42
C LEU A 7 -20.65 -16.14 5.86
N TYR A 8 -19.82 -15.64 6.77
CA TYR A 8 -20.18 -15.48 8.17
C TYR A 8 -20.71 -14.07 8.37
N SER A 9 -21.95 -13.95 8.84
CA SER A 9 -22.51 -12.66 9.22
C SER A 9 -22.17 -12.40 10.68
N ARG A 10 -21.66 -11.19 10.96
CA ARG A 10 -21.37 -10.79 12.32
C ARG A 10 -22.66 -10.29 13.00
N ALA A 11 -22.83 -10.65 14.26
CA ALA A 11 -23.78 -10.01 15.16
C ALA A 11 -23.50 -8.49 15.24
N ILE A 12 -24.44 -7.67 14.79
CA ILE A 12 -24.38 -6.22 15.02
C ILE A 12 -25.18 -5.99 16.31
N ASN A 13 -24.50 -5.56 17.39
CA ASN A 13 -25.05 -5.32 18.73
C ASN A 13 -25.25 -6.56 19.63
N ASP A 14 -24.29 -7.50 19.67
CA ASP A 14 -24.30 -8.73 20.50
C ASP A 14 -25.47 -9.71 20.26
N ALA A 15 -26.42 -9.37 19.39
CA ALA A 15 -27.45 -10.27 18.91
C ALA A 15 -26.89 -11.16 17.82
N SER A 16 -26.68 -12.45 18.13
CA SER A 16 -26.39 -13.49 17.14
C SER A 16 -27.37 -13.38 15.97
N PRO A 17 -26.91 -13.48 14.70
CA PRO A 17 -27.80 -13.42 13.53
C PRO A 17 -28.85 -14.52 13.51
N PHE A 18 -28.64 -15.58 14.30
CA PHE A 18 -29.59 -16.67 14.51
C PHE A 18 -29.99 -16.71 15.98
N PRO A 19 -31.29 -16.65 16.31
CA PRO A 19 -31.76 -16.83 17.68
C PRO A 19 -31.49 -18.27 18.12
N VAL A 20 -30.93 -18.43 19.31
CA VAL A 20 -30.58 -19.74 19.90
C VAL A 20 -31.39 -19.91 21.18
N TYR A 21 -32.04 -21.07 21.31
CA TYR A 21 -32.85 -21.42 22.47
C TYR A 21 -32.31 -22.72 23.11
N PRO A 22 -32.21 -22.79 24.45
CA PRO A 22 -31.92 -24.04 25.15
C PRO A 22 -32.98 -25.12 24.85
N ALA A 23 -32.53 -26.35 24.62
CA ALA A 23 -33.41 -27.44 24.20
C ALA A 23 -34.42 -27.88 25.28
N ASP A 24 -34.07 -27.68 26.55
CA ASP A 24 -34.90 -27.95 27.72
C ASP A 24 -36.11 -27.01 27.85
N LEU A 25 -36.02 -25.80 27.29
CA LEU A 25 -37.09 -24.81 27.32
C LEU A 25 -38.07 -24.92 26.15
N ILE A 26 -37.85 -25.82 25.19
CA ILE A 26 -38.68 -25.96 23.99
C ILE A 26 -40.16 -26.16 24.32
N ALA A 27 -40.48 -26.98 25.34
CA ALA A 27 -41.87 -27.24 25.74
C ALA A 27 -42.59 -26.03 26.35
N GLN A 28 -41.86 -24.98 26.74
CA GLN A 28 -42.39 -23.75 27.32
C GLN A 28 -42.47 -22.61 26.29
N LEU A 29 -41.88 -22.82 25.11
CA LEU A 29 -41.84 -21.84 24.04
C LEU A 29 -43.11 -21.93 23.18
N PRO A 30 -43.66 -20.79 22.73
CA PRO A 30 -44.83 -20.78 21.85
C PRO A 30 -44.56 -21.45 20.49
N ASP A 31 -45.46 -22.33 20.03
CA ASP A 31 -45.31 -23.08 18.76
C ASP A 31 -45.25 -22.16 17.52
N ASP A 32 -45.89 -20.99 17.59
CA ASP A 32 -45.89 -19.97 16.54
C ASP A 32 -44.49 -19.41 16.26
N TRP A 33 -43.55 -19.53 17.21
CA TRP A 33 -42.17 -19.10 17.00
C TRP A 33 -41.44 -19.96 15.97
N PHE A 34 -41.85 -21.23 15.82
CA PHE A 34 -41.23 -22.22 14.95
C PHE A 34 -42.03 -22.48 13.67
N ALA A 35 -43.33 -22.14 13.65
CA ALA A 35 -44.19 -22.35 12.50
C ALA A 35 -43.65 -21.72 11.21
N GLY A 36 -43.50 -22.54 10.15
CA GLY A 36 -43.03 -22.09 8.83
C GLY A 36 -41.55 -21.73 8.75
N LYS A 37 -40.75 -22.02 9.80
CA LYS A 37 -39.32 -21.74 9.85
C LYS A 37 -38.50 -23.03 9.81
N ILE A 38 -37.25 -22.92 9.37
CA ILE A 38 -36.31 -24.03 9.43
C ILE A 38 -35.59 -23.97 10.79
N VAL A 39 -35.73 -25.04 11.57
CA VAL A 39 -35.12 -25.17 12.89
C VAL A 39 -33.93 -26.11 12.80
N LEU A 40 -32.78 -25.66 13.28
CA LEU A 40 -31.55 -26.45 13.35
C LEU A 40 -31.32 -26.87 14.79
N ILE A 41 -31.10 -28.17 15.01
CA ILE A 41 -30.85 -28.75 16.32
C ILE A 41 -29.41 -29.24 16.35
N GLY A 42 -28.67 -28.85 17.37
CA GLY A 42 -27.29 -29.25 17.57
C GLY A 42 -26.81 -28.91 18.97
N THR A 43 -25.52 -29.09 19.21
CA THR A 43 -24.92 -28.88 20.53
C THR A 43 -24.11 -27.59 20.57
N ASP A 44 -23.90 -27.05 21.77
CA ASP A 44 -22.91 -26.01 22.01
C ASP A 44 -21.95 -26.49 23.10
N LEU A 45 -20.96 -27.28 22.67
CA LEU A 45 -19.97 -27.89 23.56
C LEU A 45 -18.61 -27.22 23.30
N PRO A 46 -18.05 -26.44 24.25
CA PRO A 46 -16.87 -25.60 24.04
C PRO A 46 -15.62 -26.29 23.47
N THR A 47 -15.48 -27.60 23.68
CA THR A 47 -14.29 -28.37 23.26
C THR A 47 -14.59 -29.38 22.14
N ILE A 48 -15.87 -29.68 21.90
CA ILE A 48 -16.27 -30.78 20.99
C ILE A 48 -16.90 -30.22 19.71
N ASP A 49 -17.82 -29.28 19.84
CA ASP A 49 -18.67 -28.80 18.72
C ASP A 49 -18.38 -27.34 18.35
N ARG A 50 -17.45 -26.68 19.06
CA ARG A 50 -16.99 -25.34 18.70
C ARG A 50 -15.80 -25.41 17.76
N HIS A 51 -15.98 -24.87 16.56
CA HIS A 51 -14.98 -24.87 15.52
C HIS A 51 -14.40 -23.47 15.28
N PRO A 52 -13.09 -23.36 14.98
CA PRO A 52 -12.49 -22.09 14.61
C PRO A 52 -13.03 -21.64 13.25
N THR A 53 -13.59 -20.45 13.21
CA THR A 53 -14.06 -19.80 11.98
C THR A 53 -13.23 -18.53 11.71
N PRO A 54 -13.33 -17.89 10.54
CA PRO A 54 -12.68 -16.60 10.30
C PRO A 54 -13.03 -15.51 11.33
N MET A 55 -14.10 -15.68 12.12
CA MET A 55 -14.42 -14.80 13.25
C MET A 55 -13.38 -14.87 14.37
N THR A 56 -12.66 -16.00 14.51
CA THR A 56 -11.57 -16.14 15.52
C THR A 56 -10.45 -15.14 15.35
N THR A 57 -10.13 -14.72 14.12
CA THR A 57 -9.07 -13.73 13.88
C THR A 57 -9.51 -12.32 14.24
N LEU A 58 -10.82 -12.07 14.29
CA LEU A 58 -11.40 -10.76 14.58
C LEU A 58 -11.81 -10.61 16.05
N ASP A 59 -12.45 -11.63 16.62
CA ASP A 59 -13.09 -11.59 17.95
C ASP A 59 -12.33 -12.44 19.00
N GLY A 60 -11.22 -13.07 18.61
CA GLY A 60 -10.42 -13.94 19.48
C GLY A 60 -10.95 -15.37 19.59
N SER A 61 -10.18 -16.27 20.22
CA SER A 61 -10.52 -17.70 20.31
C SER A 61 -11.76 -17.99 21.18
N ALA A 62 -12.01 -17.16 22.20
CA ALA A 62 -13.15 -17.34 23.10
C ALA A 62 -14.50 -16.98 22.44
N ALA A 63 -14.55 -15.92 21.63
CA ALA A 63 -15.78 -15.42 21.02
C ALA A 63 -15.93 -15.76 19.53
N GLY A 64 -14.84 -16.05 18.83
CA GLY A 64 -14.86 -16.35 17.39
C GLY A 64 -14.98 -17.84 17.03
N THR A 65 -15.00 -18.73 18.01
CA THR A 65 -15.35 -20.14 17.79
C THR A 65 -16.86 -20.30 17.75
N LEU A 66 -17.38 -20.94 16.70
CA LEU A 66 -18.82 -21.09 16.48
C LEU A 66 -19.21 -22.56 16.64
N PRO A 67 -20.37 -22.86 17.25
CA PRO A 67 -20.94 -24.20 17.24
C PRO A 67 -21.16 -24.71 15.82
N GLY A 68 -20.95 -26.01 15.57
CA GLY A 68 -21.13 -26.63 14.25
C GLY A 68 -22.52 -26.35 13.66
N VAL A 69 -23.56 -26.41 14.50
CA VAL A 69 -24.94 -26.07 14.10
C VAL A 69 -25.09 -24.63 13.59
N VAL A 70 -24.35 -23.68 14.16
CA VAL A 70 -24.37 -22.27 13.71
C VAL A 70 -23.66 -22.12 12.37
N ILE A 71 -22.62 -22.91 12.10
CA ILE A 71 -21.95 -22.96 10.79
C ILE A 71 -22.93 -23.49 9.73
N HIS A 72 -23.68 -24.55 10.04
CA HIS A 72 -24.73 -25.05 9.16
C HIS A 72 -25.85 -24.01 8.93
N ALA A 73 -26.22 -23.24 9.94
CA ALA A 73 -27.16 -22.13 9.79
C ALA A 73 -26.67 -21.07 8.80
N HIS A 74 -25.39 -20.69 8.86
CA HIS A 74 -24.79 -19.77 7.88
C HIS A 74 -24.80 -20.34 6.46
N ILE A 75 -24.45 -21.63 6.28
CA ILE A 75 -24.47 -22.29 4.97
C ILE A 75 -25.89 -22.30 4.40
N LEU A 76 -26.88 -22.66 5.21
CA LEU A 76 -28.27 -22.72 4.81
C LEU A 76 -28.81 -21.32 4.48
N ALA A 77 -28.55 -20.33 5.33
CA ALA A 77 -28.95 -18.95 5.09
C ALA A 77 -28.33 -18.39 3.81
N GLN A 78 -27.05 -18.67 3.57
CA GLN A 78 -26.36 -18.32 2.34
C GLN A 78 -27.01 -18.98 1.11
N ALA A 79 -27.35 -20.27 1.19
CA ALA A 79 -27.99 -21.00 0.10
C ALA A 79 -29.40 -20.48 -0.20
N LEU A 80 -30.20 -20.20 0.83
CA LEU A 80 -31.55 -19.64 0.70
C LEU A 80 -31.51 -18.21 0.14
N ALA A 81 -30.52 -17.42 0.51
CA ALA A 81 -30.32 -16.07 -0.02
C ALA A 81 -29.73 -16.05 -1.44
N GLY A 82 -29.39 -17.21 -2.02
CA GLY A 82 -28.72 -17.31 -3.32
C GLY A 82 -27.34 -16.64 -3.35
N LEU A 83 -26.75 -16.38 -2.17
CA LEU A 83 -25.46 -15.71 -2.04
C LEU A 83 -24.36 -16.72 -2.34
N SER A 84 -23.49 -16.40 -3.29
CA SER A 84 -22.34 -17.25 -3.61
C SER A 84 -21.12 -16.39 -3.89
N LEU A 85 -20.05 -16.60 -3.11
CA LEU A 85 -18.77 -15.96 -3.36
C LEU A 85 -17.99 -16.72 -4.43
N ARG A 86 -17.94 -16.18 -5.63
CA ARG A 86 -17.16 -16.73 -6.74
C ARG A 86 -15.78 -16.08 -6.77
N PRO A 87 -14.68 -16.86 -6.67
CA PRO A 87 -13.35 -16.31 -6.88
C PRO A 87 -13.18 -15.85 -8.33
N LEU A 88 -12.31 -14.87 -8.56
CA LEU A 88 -11.85 -14.54 -9.90
C LEU A 88 -11.15 -15.75 -10.54
N SER A 89 -11.20 -15.83 -11.87
CA SER A 89 -10.39 -16.80 -12.61
C SER A 89 -8.90 -16.56 -12.32
N PRO A 90 -8.06 -17.62 -12.29
CA PRO A 90 -6.62 -17.47 -12.02
C PRO A 90 -5.93 -16.47 -12.98
N LEU A 91 -6.37 -16.45 -14.23
CA LEU A 91 -5.90 -15.50 -15.24
C LEU A 91 -6.27 -14.06 -14.88
N ALA A 92 -7.51 -13.80 -14.46
CA ALA A 92 -7.92 -12.46 -14.05
C ALA A 92 -7.19 -11.99 -12.78
N VAL A 93 -6.88 -12.91 -11.86
CA VAL A 93 -6.01 -12.62 -10.70
C VAL A 93 -4.61 -12.24 -11.15
N GLY A 94 -4.01 -13.00 -12.07
CA GLY A 94 -2.69 -12.70 -12.63
C GLY A 94 -2.64 -11.34 -13.32
N ILE A 95 -3.65 -11.02 -14.13
CA ILE A 95 -3.77 -9.70 -14.78
C ILE A 95 -3.87 -8.58 -13.75
N ALA A 96 -4.69 -8.74 -12.70
CA ALA A 96 -4.82 -7.72 -11.66
C ALA A 96 -3.51 -7.47 -10.91
N ILE A 97 -2.75 -8.54 -10.61
CA ILE A 97 -1.44 -8.45 -9.96
C ILE A 97 -0.43 -7.73 -10.87
N LEU A 98 -0.35 -8.13 -12.14
CA LEU A 98 0.56 -7.51 -13.11
C LEU A 98 0.21 -6.04 -13.35
N ALA A 99 -1.07 -5.73 -13.52
CA ALA A 99 -1.53 -4.36 -13.71
C ALA A 99 -1.18 -3.48 -12.50
N ALA A 100 -1.41 -3.97 -11.27
CA ALA A 100 -1.05 -3.26 -10.05
C ALA A 100 0.47 -3.02 -9.92
N ALA A 101 1.28 -4.04 -10.23
CA ALA A 101 2.73 -3.93 -10.21
C ALA A 101 3.26 -2.93 -11.24
N ILE A 102 2.76 -2.97 -12.48
CA ILE A 102 3.16 -2.06 -13.56
C ILE A 102 2.76 -0.63 -13.22
N LEU A 103 1.51 -0.40 -12.79
CA LEU A 103 1.02 0.92 -12.41
C LEU A 103 1.87 1.52 -11.27
N ALA A 104 2.21 0.72 -10.26
CA ALA A 104 3.08 1.17 -9.18
C ALA A 104 4.50 1.46 -9.68
N ALA A 105 5.09 0.59 -10.49
CA ALA A 105 6.42 0.79 -11.05
C ALA A 105 6.50 2.08 -11.89
N VAL A 106 5.50 2.33 -12.74
CA VAL A 106 5.39 3.55 -13.55
C VAL A 106 5.20 4.78 -12.67
N ALA A 107 4.31 4.73 -11.67
CA ALA A 107 4.11 5.84 -10.76
C ALA A 107 5.43 6.22 -10.05
N PHE A 108 6.14 5.23 -9.50
CA PHE A 108 7.40 5.43 -8.78
C PHE A 108 8.59 5.76 -9.69
N SER A 109 8.50 5.57 -11.01
CA SER A 109 9.54 6.01 -11.95
C SER A 109 9.47 7.51 -12.24
N THR A 110 8.33 8.17 -12.00
CA THR A 110 8.16 9.61 -12.24
C THR A 110 8.96 10.47 -11.25
N ARG A 111 9.43 11.66 -11.66
CA ARG A 111 10.14 12.62 -10.78
C ARG A 111 9.23 13.32 -9.75
N ALA A 112 8.06 12.76 -9.45
CA ALA A 112 7.17 13.31 -8.44
C ALA A 112 7.83 13.29 -7.05
N ALA A 113 7.50 14.29 -6.23
CA ALA A 113 7.97 14.31 -4.84
C ALA A 113 7.43 13.07 -4.10
N PRO A 114 8.21 12.47 -3.17
CA PRO A 114 7.85 11.21 -2.51
C PRO A 114 6.49 11.27 -1.81
N ARG A 115 6.10 12.43 -1.27
CA ARG A 115 4.78 12.66 -0.66
C ARG A 115 3.62 12.38 -1.63
N HIS A 116 3.75 12.73 -2.91
CA HIS A 116 2.70 12.53 -3.90
C HIS A 116 2.60 11.06 -4.31
N LEU A 117 3.72 10.34 -4.32
CA LEU A 117 3.75 8.90 -4.59
C LEU A 117 3.07 8.10 -3.47
N VAL A 118 3.39 8.43 -2.21
CA VAL A 118 2.77 7.78 -1.04
C VAL A 118 1.26 8.07 -0.99
N LEU A 119 0.86 9.34 -1.21
CA LEU A 119 -0.54 9.71 -1.25
C LEU A 119 -1.28 9.02 -2.40
N GLY A 120 -0.66 8.93 -3.58
CA GLY A 120 -1.21 8.22 -4.73
C GLY A 120 -1.42 6.74 -4.45
N LEU A 121 -0.45 6.08 -3.82
CA LEU A 121 -0.55 4.67 -3.43
C LEU A 121 -1.67 4.43 -2.40
N ALA A 122 -1.81 5.33 -1.42
CA ALA A 122 -2.89 5.25 -0.44
C ALA A 122 -4.26 5.41 -1.13
N LEU A 123 -4.39 6.37 -2.04
CA LEU A 123 -5.63 6.62 -2.77
C LEU A 123 -6.01 5.45 -3.69
N THR A 124 -5.04 4.85 -4.39
CA THR A 124 -5.30 3.68 -5.24
C THR A 124 -5.68 2.46 -4.41
N LEU A 125 -5.10 2.28 -3.22
CA LEU A 125 -5.50 1.22 -2.29
C LEU A 125 -6.96 1.40 -1.84
N VAL A 126 -7.34 2.62 -1.43
CA VAL A 126 -8.71 2.92 -1.03
C VAL A 126 -9.69 2.68 -2.19
N ALA A 127 -9.34 3.15 -3.39
CA ALA A 127 -10.16 2.93 -4.58
C ALA A 127 -10.30 1.44 -4.92
N TYR A 128 -9.23 0.65 -4.77
CA TYR A 128 -9.25 -0.79 -4.96
C TYR A 128 -10.16 -1.50 -3.97
N LEU A 129 -10.07 -1.16 -2.68
CA LEU A 129 -10.92 -1.73 -1.63
C LEU A 129 -12.39 -1.35 -1.84
N ALA A 130 -12.67 -0.12 -2.26
CA ALA A 130 -14.02 0.33 -2.61
C ALA A 130 -14.57 -0.48 -3.80
N LEU A 131 -13.78 -0.65 -4.87
CA LEU A 131 -14.17 -1.47 -6.02
C LEU A 131 -14.42 -2.92 -5.63
N ALA A 132 -13.56 -3.50 -4.80
CA ALA A 132 -13.71 -4.85 -4.29
C ALA A 132 -15.01 -5.01 -3.48
N SER A 133 -15.30 -4.06 -2.59
CA SER A 133 -16.54 -4.07 -1.80
C SER A 133 -17.79 -4.01 -2.69
N MET A 134 -17.76 -3.21 -3.76
CA MET A 134 -18.85 -3.11 -4.72
C MET A 134 -19.05 -4.41 -5.51
N LEU A 135 -17.96 -5.05 -5.94
CA LEU A 135 -18.01 -6.33 -6.67
C LEU A 135 -18.57 -7.46 -5.80
N ILE A 136 -18.20 -7.49 -4.52
CA ILE A 136 -18.75 -8.45 -3.56
C ILE A 136 -20.25 -8.19 -3.38
N ALA A 137 -20.65 -6.93 -3.13
CA ALA A 137 -22.04 -6.58 -2.84
C ALA A 137 -22.99 -6.79 -4.04
N ARG A 138 -22.54 -6.52 -5.27
CA ARG A 138 -23.41 -6.56 -6.46
C ARG A 138 -23.31 -7.86 -7.26
N ALA A 139 -22.15 -8.49 -7.30
CA ALA A 139 -21.89 -9.64 -8.17
C ALA A 139 -21.49 -10.91 -7.41
N GLY A 140 -21.31 -10.85 -6.08
CA GLY A 140 -20.79 -11.97 -5.30
C GLY A 140 -19.36 -12.36 -5.71
N ILE A 141 -18.62 -11.44 -6.34
CA ILE A 141 -17.28 -11.73 -6.85
C ILE A 141 -16.27 -11.35 -5.78
N LEU A 142 -15.38 -12.29 -5.42
CA LEU A 142 -14.33 -12.05 -4.44
C LEU A 142 -12.97 -11.81 -5.13
N PRO A 143 -12.58 -10.54 -5.38
CA PRO A 143 -11.25 -10.22 -5.89
C PRO A 143 -10.16 -10.49 -4.85
N PRO A 144 -8.90 -10.69 -5.27
CA PRO A 144 -7.78 -10.93 -4.36
C PRO A 144 -7.46 -9.67 -3.56
N LEU A 145 -7.76 -9.64 -2.26
CA LEU A 145 -7.57 -8.42 -1.45
C LEU A 145 -6.10 -8.10 -1.15
N ILE A 146 -5.24 -9.12 -1.07
CA ILE A 146 -3.85 -8.97 -0.60
C ILE A 146 -2.85 -8.93 -1.75
N ALA A 147 -3.01 -9.81 -2.73
CA ALA A 147 -1.96 -10.01 -3.75
C ALA A 147 -1.67 -8.77 -4.62
N PRO A 148 -2.66 -8.05 -5.19
CA PRO A 148 -2.38 -6.87 -6.01
C PRO A 148 -1.77 -5.70 -5.21
N PRO A 149 -2.29 -5.33 -4.03
CA PRO A 149 -1.64 -4.30 -3.20
C PRO A 149 -0.21 -4.65 -2.81
N LEU A 150 0.05 -5.91 -2.43
CA LEU A 150 1.39 -6.36 -2.08
C LEU A 150 2.34 -6.26 -3.29
N ALA A 151 1.89 -6.69 -4.47
CA ALA A 151 2.65 -6.57 -5.70
C ALA A 151 2.96 -5.11 -6.06
N ALA A 152 2.00 -4.20 -5.87
CA ALA A 152 2.23 -2.76 -6.05
C ALA A 152 3.27 -2.20 -5.09
N VAL A 153 3.21 -2.56 -3.80
CA VAL A 153 4.20 -2.12 -2.79
C VAL A 153 5.59 -2.65 -3.12
N VAL A 154 5.71 -3.94 -3.47
CA VAL A 154 6.99 -4.56 -3.81
C VAL A 154 7.58 -3.95 -5.08
N ALA A 155 6.79 -3.83 -6.15
CA ALA A 155 7.25 -3.26 -7.41
C ALA A 155 7.64 -1.78 -7.26
N GLY A 156 6.78 -0.99 -6.61
CA GLY A 156 7.07 0.43 -6.33
C GLY A 156 8.31 0.59 -5.44
N GLY A 157 8.46 -0.24 -4.41
CA GLY A 157 9.62 -0.25 -3.51
C GLY A 157 10.92 -0.58 -4.23
N LEU A 158 10.92 -1.57 -5.13
CA LEU A 158 12.09 -1.91 -5.95
C LEU A 158 12.51 -0.75 -6.86
N VAL A 159 11.56 -0.10 -7.53
CA VAL A 159 11.84 1.07 -8.37
C VAL A 159 12.36 2.24 -7.54
N ALA A 160 11.75 2.52 -6.38
CA ALA A 160 12.18 3.55 -5.47
C ALA A 160 13.62 3.31 -4.98
N LEU A 161 13.94 2.07 -4.61
CA LEU A 161 15.28 1.68 -4.18
C LEU A 161 16.32 1.83 -5.30
N ALA A 162 15.99 1.41 -6.52
CA ALA A 162 16.87 1.56 -7.67
C ALA A 162 17.19 3.03 -7.95
N ARG A 163 16.17 3.90 -7.89
CA ARG A 163 16.34 5.35 -8.07
C ARG A 163 17.16 5.99 -6.96
N TRP A 164 16.89 5.61 -5.72
CA TRP A 164 17.67 6.09 -4.58
C TRP A 164 19.15 5.74 -4.73
N ARG A 165 19.47 4.51 -5.17
CA ARG A 165 20.86 4.09 -5.45
C ARG A 165 21.48 4.90 -6.59
N ALA A 166 20.76 5.11 -7.69
CA ALA A 166 21.23 5.91 -8.81
C ALA A 166 21.53 7.37 -8.38
N ASP A 167 20.59 8.02 -7.68
CA ASP A 167 20.79 9.37 -7.16
C ASP A 167 21.99 9.46 -6.19
N HIS A 168 22.26 8.41 -5.40
CA HIS A 168 23.42 8.37 -4.50
C HIS A 168 24.73 8.19 -5.25
N ALA A 169 24.76 7.35 -6.28
CA ALA A 169 25.93 7.16 -7.14
C ALA A 169 26.28 8.44 -7.91
N ASP A 170 25.28 9.14 -8.43
CA ASP A 170 25.49 10.40 -9.15
C ASP A 170 26.04 11.48 -8.21
N ARG A 171 25.49 11.59 -6.99
CA ARG A 171 25.99 12.55 -5.99
C ARG A 171 27.42 12.22 -5.54
N SER A 172 27.75 10.94 -5.34
CA SER A 172 29.11 10.55 -4.94
C SER A 172 30.10 10.80 -6.07
N PHE A 173 29.74 10.50 -7.33
CA PHE A 173 30.56 10.80 -8.51
C PHE A 173 30.83 12.30 -8.64
N LEU A 174 29.78 13.14 -8.55
CA LEU A 174 29.93 14.60 -8.61
C LEU A 174 30.83 15.12 -7.48
N ARG A 175 30.66 14.63 -6.25
CA ARG A 175 31.51 15.01 -5.11
C ARG A 175 32.99 14.68 -5.35
N HIS A 176 33.30 13.48 -5.83
CA HIS A 176 34.68 13.08 -6.12
C HIS A 176 35.28 13.84 -7.31
N ALA A 177 34.51 14.07 -8.37
CA ALA A 177 34.97 14.80 -9.55
C ALA A 177 35.31 16.27 -9.24
N PHE A 178 34.50 16.94 -8.41
CA PHE A 178 34.70 18.36 -8.07
C PHE A 178 35.63 18.60 -6.87
N ALA A 179 35.91 17.59 -6.04
CA ALA A 179 36.86 17.71 -4.93
C ALA A 179 38.28 18.13 -5.37
N ARG A 180 38.64 17.89 -6.64
CA ARG A 180 39.95 18.23 -7.21
C ARG A 180 40.05 19.65 -7.78
N TYR A 181 38.91 20.32 -7.97
CA TYR A 181 38.83 21.61 -8.67
C TYR A 181 38.20 22.73 -7.84
N VAL A 182 37.46 22.42 -6.77
CA VAL A 182 36.77 23.41 -5.94
C VAL A 182 36.83 23.00 -4.48
N SER A 183 36.99 23.95 -3.56
CA SER A 183 37.01 23.68 -2.12
C SER A 183 35.70 22.98 -1.68
N PRO A 184 35.77 22.03 -0.72
CA PRO A 184 34.62 21.18 -0.33
C PRO A 184 33.35 21.98 0.02
N SER A 185 33.54 23.17 0.60
CA SER A 185 32.47 24.07 1.01
C SER A 185 31.65 24.64 -0.16
N VAL A 186 32.19 24.69 -1.38
CA VAL A 186 31.47 25.16 -2.58
C VAL A 186 30.70 24.00 -3.25
N VAL A 187 31.28 22.80 -3.29
CA VAL A 187 30.63 21.59 -3.84
C VAL A 187 29.38 21.22 -3.04
N GLU A 188 29.42 21.34 -1.72
CA GLU A 188 28.27 21.09 -0.84
C GLU A 188 27.12 22.09 -1.07
N ARG A 189 27.45 23.35 -1.39
CA ARG A 189 26.46 24.40 -1.72
C ARG A 189 25.84 24.22 -3.11
N ILE A 190 26.57 23.63 -4.07
CA ILE A 190 26.06 23.29 -5.40
C ILE A 190 25.19 22.02 -5.35
N ALA A 191 25.66 20.97 -4.68
CA ALA A 191 24.94 19.70 -4.56
C ALA A 191 23.62 19.81 -3.77
N SER A 192 23.50 20.80 -2.88
CA SER A 192 22.27 21.10 -2.13
C SER A 192 21.27 21.97 -2.91
N GLY A 193 21.57 22.34 -4.16
CA GLY A 193 20.67 23.15 -5.00
C GLY A 193 20.51 24.60 -4.54
N ARG A 194 21.36 25.09 -3.62
CA ARG A 194 21.28 26.44 -3.05
C ARG A 194 22.09 27.52 -3.79
N LEU A 195 22.83 27.16 -4.84
CA LEU A 195 23.36 28.16 -5.77
C LEU A 195 22.32 28.44 -6.85
N GLN A 196 21.54 29.51 -6.66
CA GLN A 196 21.11 30.28 -7.81
C GLN A 196 22.37 30.84 -8.45
N LEU A 197 22.80 30.23 -9.55
CA LEU A 197 23.76 30.82 -10.47
C LEU A 197 23.14 32.11 -10.97
N ALA A 198 23.42 33.22 -10.27
CA ALA A 198 23.39 34.54 -10.84
C ALA A 198 24.53 34.62 -11.87
N LEU A 199 24.38 33.88 -12.98
CA LEU A 199 25.04 34.19 -14.24
C LEU A 199 24.36 35.43 -14.85
N GLY A 200 24.25 36.49 -14.04
CA GLY A 200 24.10 37.84 -14.52
C GLY A 200 25.50 38.40 -14.51
N GLY A 201 26.16 38.42 -15.67
CA GLY A 201 27.42 39.11 -15.85
C GLY A 201 27.23 40.58 -15.49
N LYS A 202 27.47 40.93 -14.23
CA LYS A 202 27.80 42.29 -13.88
C LYS A 202 29.23 42.48 -14.37
N SER A 203 29.35 43.04 -15.57
CA SER A 203 30.54 43.75 -16.03
C SER A 203 30.84 44.86 -15.02
N ALA A 204 31.41 44.49 -13.89
CA ALA A 204 32.13 45.42 -13.05
C ALA A 204 33.39 45.75 -13.83
N ARG A 205 33.29 46.83 -14.62
CA ARG A 205 34.43 47.51 -15.23
C ARG A 205 35.33 47.94 -14.08
N SER A 206 36.26 47.07 -13.69
CA SER A 206 37.40 47.45 -12.85
C SER A 206 38.22 48.45 -13.67
N PRO A 207 38.52 49.66 -13.17
CA PRO A 207 39.53 50.49 -13.80
C PRO A 207 40.85 49.73 -13.65
N ILE A 208 41.33 49.15 -14.74
CA ILE A 208 42.71 48.71 -14.86
C ILE A 208 43.54 49.99 -14.72
N SER A 209 44.04 50.26 -13.52
CA SER A 209 45.16 51.18 -13.34
C SER A 209 46.37 50.49 -13.98
N SER A 210 46.71 50.92 -15.18
CA SER A 210 47.98 50.56 -15.81
C SER A 210 49.12 50.93 -14.85
N PRO A 211 50.09 50.03 -14.60
CA PRO A 211 51.34 50.48 -14.03
C PRO A 211 51.99 51.36 -15.11
N THR A 212 52.05 52.66 -14.83
CA THR A 212 52.94 53.57 -15.55
C THR A 212 54.36 53.03 -15.41
N TRP A 213 54.86 52.40 -16.47
CA TRP A 213 56.26 52.07 -16.63
C TRP A 213 57.05 53.37 -16.68
N ARG A 214 57.49 53.83 -15.51
CA ARG A 214 58.41 54.96 -15.39
C ARG A 214 59.74 54.46 -15.94
N ALA A 215 60.18 55.06 -17.05
CA ALA A 215 61.41 54.73 -17.75
C ALA A 215 62.59 54.62 -16.77
N LEU A 216 63.21 53.44 -16.74
CA LEU A 216 64.52 53.26 -16.12
C LEU A 216 65.56 53.99 -16.99
N PRO A 217 66.50 54.76 -16.39
CA PRO A 217 67.54 55.44 -17.14
C PRO A 217 68.44 54.42 -17.84
N ALA A 218 68.78 54.71 -19.08
CA ALA A 218 69.66 53.92 -19.91
C ALA A 218 71.03 53.71 -19.24
N CYS A 219 71.35 52.47 -18.88
CA CYS A 219 72.73 52.08 -18.62
C CYS A 219 73.49 52.05 -19.95
N ARG A 220 74.17 53.17 -20.24
CA ARG A 220 75.28 53.24 -21.20
C ARG A 220 76.56 52.77 -20.50
N ASN A 221 77.26 51.86 -21.18
CA ASN A 221 78.71 51.59 -21.08
C ASN A 221 79.23 50.85 -19.83
N ALA A 222 79.63 49.59 -20.02
CA ALA A 222 81.03 49.13 -19.85
C ALA A 222 81.12 47.60 -20.05
N CYS A 223 81.99 47.18 -20.97
CA CYS A 223 82.54 45.82 -21.08
C CYS A 223 83.36 45.47 -19.82
N PRO A 224 83.77 44.20 -19.61
CA PRO A 224 84.79 43.53 -20.44
C PRO A 224 84.27 42.30 -21.21
#